data_AF-A0A1L9Q3U4-F1
#
_entry.id   AF-A0A1L9Q3U4-F1
#
_cell.length_a   1.000
_cell.length_b   1.000
_cell.length_c   1.000
_cell.angle_alpha   90.00
_cell.angle_beta   90.00
_cell.angle_gamma   90.00
#
_symmetry.space_group_name_H-M   'P 1'
#
loop_
_entity.id
_entity.type
_entity.pdbx_description
1 polymer ?
#
loop_
_entity_poly.entity_id
_entity_poly.type
_entity_poly.pdbx_seq_one_letter_code
_entity_poly.pdbx_strand_id
1 'polypeptide(L)'
;MNLGQGQPLFCWPFLFLISPLSCSRNTIIMLGYTTLYSRTPRSFLFAVVANVGPGGASRSLAVACRQYHDEYNSQISWGRVYCMVTDILALTEILSDPANGAPLEAERALAEDWYRRSQDDEPPIHERPSVSDTAQAPFVPWYKRREPGQQQPPLPWRDDAPSKFPFTATCVLLALLRDTRDNRTRPSDVQFQPLSTLFRADYIEYGLVILDISDLASGVKYGIVAFPMNYMAEVEYRGEMIGWDPVEDPQPEKEPDVVLMSPRPRELLSISQWVSKYYYSSGLEEASCILKLEEMPVAGAVALDCTSVHRDNLWEVECSSSSAVLQFRLPCSCGINGQNRYWREIEMFV
;
A
#
# COMPACT_ATOMS: atom_id res chain seq x y z
N MET A 1 -6.67 -14.14 89.63
CA MET A 1 -5.52 -15.05 89.42
C MET A 1 -5.15 -14.94 87.94
N ASN A 2 -4.15 -14.13 87.59
CA ASN A 2 -2.72 -14.50 87.41
C ASN A 2 -2.54 -15.49 86.25
N LEU A 3 -1.71 -15.31 85.22
CA LEU A 3 -0.59 -14.41 84.84
C LEU A 3 -0.62 -14.35 83.28
N GLY A 4 -0.15 -13.34 82.54
CA GLY A 4 1.10 -12.57 82.65
C GLY A 4 2.16 -13.15 81.69
N GLN A 5 2.83 -12.27 80.92
CA GLN A 5 3.95 -12.45 79.95
C GLN A 5 3.51 -12.34 78.47
N GLY A 6 4.09 -11.49 77.61
CA GLY A 6 5.24 -10.58 77.72
C GLY A 6 5.87 -10.40 76.32
N GLN A 7 6.49 -9.23 76.11
CA GLN A 7 7.38 -8.82 74.99
C GLN A 7 6.76 -8.00 73.83
N PRO A 8 7.56 -7.17 73.13
CA PRO A 8 8.28 -6.03 73.68
C PRO A 8 8.07 -4.73 72.86
N LEU A 9 8.28 -3.60 73.52
CA LEU A 9 8.53 -2.29 72.90
C LEU A 9 9.78 -2.38 72.01
N PHE A 10 9.63 -2.13 70.71
CA PHE A 10 10.75 -1.80 69.84
C PHE A 10 10.62 -0.37 69.31
N CYS A 11 11.69 0.37 69.54
CA CYS A 11 11.92 1.74 69.16
C CYS A 11 11.64 2.01 67.68
N TRP A 12 10.95 3.11 67.41
CA TRP A 12 11.01 3.80 66.14
C TRP A 12 12.39 4.45 65.99
N PRO A 13 13.17 4.15 64.93
CA PRO A 13 14.14 5.12 64.45
C PRO A 13 13.42 6.04 63.44
N PHE A 14 13.59 7.34 63.67
CA PHE A 14 13.40 8.39 62.69
C PHE A 14 14.03 7.97 61.35
N LEU A 15 13.22 7.55 60.39
CA LEU A 15 13.59 7.59 58.98
C LEU A 15 13.21 8.97 58.48
N PHE A 16 14.25 9.77 58.24
CA PHE A 16 14.18 11.02 57.50
C PHE A 16 13.31 10.82 56.25
N LEU A 17 12.24 11.61 56.16
CA LEU A 17 11.64 11.99 54.89
C LEU A 17 12.73 12.69 54.07
N ILE A 18 13.54 11.92 53.35
CA ILE A 18 14.18 12.42 52.14
C ILE A 18 13.02 12.53 51.15
N SER A 19 12.45 13.73 51.07
CA SER A 19 11.67 14.12 49.90
C SER A 19 12.48 13.70 48.68
N PRO A 20 11.95 12.91 47.74
CA PRO A 20 12.57 12.85 46.44
C PRO A 20 12.51 14.29 45.95
N LEU A 21 13.67 14.95 45.91
CA LEU A 21 13.87 16.14 45.10
C LEU A 21 13.23 15.80 43.77
N SER A 22 12.08 16.43 43.53
CA SER A 22 11.41 16.45 42.24
C SER A 22 12.46 17.00 41.29
N CYS A 23 13.22 16.08 40.69
CA CYS A 23 14.01 16.35 39.53
C CYS A 23 12.97 16.56 38.45
N SER A 24 12.40 17.76 38.43
CA SER A 24 11.69 18.33 37.30
C SER A 24 12.75 18.42 36.20
N ARG A 25 13.02 17.28 35.56
CA ARG A 25 13.50 17.27 34.20
C ARG A 25 12.41 18.02 33.46
N ASN A 26 12.74 19.22 33.00
CA ASN A 26 11.97 19.91 31.99
C ASN A 26 11.92 18.97 30.79
N THR A 27 10.91 18.09 30.75
CA THR A 27 10.59 17.33 29.55
C THR A 27 10.18 18.38 28.54
N ILE A 28 11.04 18.61 27.55
CA ILE A 28 10.76 19.53 26.46
C ILE A 28 9.60 18.90 25.68
N ILE A 29 8.40 19.47 25.85
CA ILE A 29 7.24 19.16 25.01
C ILE A 29 7.49 19.85 23.67
N MET A 30 7.44 19.09 22.59
CA MET A 30 7.59 19.61 21.24
C MET A 30 6.24 19.51 20.54
N LEU A 31 5.88 20.57 19.81
CA LEU A 31 4.78 20.56 18.85
C LEU A 31 5.37 20.23 17.48
N GLY A 32 4.86 19.20 16.82
CA GLY A 32 5.39 18.80 15.53
C GLY A 32 4.35 18.08 14.66
N TYR A 33 4.48 18.26 13.35
CA TYR A 33 3.72 17.51 12.36
C TYR A 33 4.41 16.18 12.09
N THR A 34 3.83 15.07 12.55
CA THR A 34 4.46 13.75 12.50
C THR A 34 3.48 12.65 12.13
N THR A 35 4.02 11.47 11.83
CA THR A 35 3.21 10.27 11.54
C THR A 35 2.73 9.65 12.85
N LEU A 36 1.41 9.54 13.01
CA LEU A 36 0.79 8.88 14.15
C LEU A 36 0.82 7.36 13.98
N TYR A 37 0.51 6.89 12.77
CA TYR A 37 0.73 5.51 12.34
C TYR A 37 0.61 5.33 10.83
N SER A 38 1.13 4.21 10.33
CA SER A 38 1.06 3.81 8.92
C SER A 38 0.11 2.63 8.74
N ARG A 39 -0.54 2.53 7.58
CA ARG A 39 -1.34 1.35 7.19
C ARG A 39 -1.01 0.91 5.76
N THR A 40 -1.10 -0.39 5.54
CA THR A 40 -1.07 -1.05 4.23
C THR A 40 -2.30 -0.67 3.42
N PRO A 41 -2.21 -0.53 2.08
CA PRO A 41 -3.37 -0.39 1.21
C PRO A 41 -4.47 -1.40 1.52
N ARG A 42 -5.73 -0.98 1.36
CA ARG A 42 -6.90 -1.80 1.64
C ARG A 42 -7.13 -2.87 0.59
N SER A 43 -6.76 -2.58 -0.64
CA SER A 43 -6.94 -3.49 -1.75
C SER A 43 -5.68 -3.60 -2.58
N PHE A 44 -5.60 -4.64 -3.38
CA PHE A 44 -4.48 -4.87 -4.27
C PHE A 44 -5.00 -5.31 -5.64
N LEU A 45 -4.43 -4.71 -6.67
CA LEU A 45 -4.57 -5.16 -8.04
C LEU A 45 -3.61 -6.32 -8.25
N PHE A 46 -4.14 -7.49 -8.58
CA PHE A 46 -3.38 -8.64 -9.04
C PHE A 46 -3.43 -8.68 -10.56
N ALA A 47 -2.28 -8.47 -11.20
CA ALA A 47 -2.12 -8.51 -12.64
C ALA A 47 -1.26 -9.73 -13.04
N VAL A 48 -1.86 -10.67 -13.76
CA VAL A 48 -1.12 -11.75 -14.43
C VAL A 48 -0.71 -11.24 -15.81
N VAL A 49 0.59 -11.24 -16.09
CA VAL A 49 1.16 -10.62 -17.29
C VAL A 49 2.07 -11.60 -18.04
N ALA A 50 2.21 -11.38 -19.34
CA ALA A 50 3.16 -12.10 -20.17
C ALA A 50 3.66 -11.22 -21.33
N ASN A 51 4.79 -11.59 -21.92
CA ASN A 51 5.37 -10.95 -23.12
C ASN A 51 4.60 -11.32 -24.41
N VAL A 52 3.30 -11.04 -24.44
CA VAL A 52 2.38 -11.36 -25.54
C VAL A 52 2.00 -10.12 -26.37
N GLY A 53 2.48 -8.94 -26.01
CA GLY A 53 2.27 -7.71 -26.77
C GLY A 53 3.16 -7.64 -28.03
N PRO A 54 2.84 -6.72 -28.96
CA PRO A 54 3.68 -6.46 -30.14
C PRO A 54 5.14 -6.19 -29.75
N GLY A 55 6.07 -6.82 -30.46
CA GLY A 55 7.50 -6.72 -30.16
C GLY A 55 7.94 -7.38 -28.84
N GLY A 56 7.13 -8.28 -28.28
CA GLY A 56 7.41 -8.96 -27.01
C GLY A 56 7.12 -8.10 -25.79
N ALA A 57 6.31 -7.03 -25.93
CA ALA A 57 5.93 -6.17 -24.82
C ALA A 57 5.08 -6.92 -23.79
N SER A 58 5.25 -6.61 -22.51
CA SER A 58 4.40 -7.18 -21.46
C SER A 58 2.95 -6.71 -21.60
N ARG A 59 1.99 -7.61 -21.39
CA ARG A 59 0.55 -7.35 -21.43
C ARG A 59 -0.19 -8.24 -20.43
N SER A 60 -1.30 -7.73 -19.91
CA SER A 60 -2.12 -8.43 -18.91
C SER A 60 -2.97 -9.53 -19.56
N LEU A 61 -3.02 -10.71 -18.96
CA LEU A 61 -3.96 -11.79 -19.29
C LEU A 61 -5.12 -11.85 -18.29
N ALA A 62 -4.91 -11.39 -17.07
CA ALA A 62 -5.97 -11.20 -16.09
C ALA A 62 -5.62 -10.05 -15.15
N VAL A 63 -6.62 -9.26 -14.76
CA VAL A 63 -6.49 -8.23 -13.73
C VAL A 63 -7.64 -8.39 -12.75
N ALA A 64 -7.35 -8.51 -11.46
CA ALA A 64 -8.36 -8.60 -10.41
C ALA A 64 -8.03 -7.65 -9.27
N CYS A 65 -9.04 -6.96 -8.75
CA CYS A 65 -8.94 -6.21 -7.50
C CYS A 65 -9.36 -7.12 -6.35
N ARG A 66 -8.52 -7.23 -5.33
CA ARG A 66 -8.76 -7.99 -4.10
C ARG A 66 -8.83 -7.01 -2.92
N GLN A 67 -9.94 -7.02 -2.18
CA GLN A 67 -10.15 -6.14 -1.02
C GLN A 67 -9.96 -6.86 0.31
N TYR A 68 -9.00 -6.41 1.11
CA TYR A 68 -8.72 -7.00 2.42
C TYR A 68 -9.53 -6.35 3.54
N HIS A 69 -9.95 -7.17 4.50
CA HIS A 69 -10.66 -6.72 5.69
C HIS A 69 -9.70 -6.60 6.87
N ASP A 70 -9.94 -5.59 7.69
CA ASP A 70 -9.34 -5.51 9.01
C ASP A 70 -10.24 -6.25 10.00
N GLU A 71 -9.70 -7.25 10.70
CA GLU A 71 -10.41 -7.88 11.81
C GLU A 71 -10.61 -6.87 12.96
N TYR A 72 -9.58 -6.08 13.23
CA TYR A 72 -9.55 -5.04 14.28
C TYR A 72 -9.04 -3.73 13.71
N ASN A 73 -9.40 -2.62 14.36
CA ASN A 73 -8.87 -1.28 14.05
C ASN A 73 -7.37 -1.09 14.43
N SER A 74 -6.57 -2.17 14.37
CA SER A 74 -5.17 -2.18 14.76
C SER A 74 -4.36 -1.10 14.04
N GLN A 75 -3.33 -0.63 14.74
CA GLN A 75 -2.31 0.25 14.18
C GLN A 75 -1.52 -0.48 13.09
N ILE A 76 -1.29 -1.78 13.30
CA ILE A 76 -0.49 -2.60 12.40
C ILE A 76 -1.43 -3.46 11.56
N SER A 77 -1.48 -3.15 10.26
CA SER A 77 -2.30 -3.84 9.26
C SER A 77 -1.68 -5.18 8.83
N TRP A 78 -1.11 -5.93 9.78
CA TRP A 78 -0.49 -7.23 9.51
C TRP A 78 -1.46 -8.23 8.89
N GLY A 79 -2.74 -8.18 9.27
CA GLY A 79 -3.77 -9.01 8.65
C GLY A 79 -3.82 -8.83 7.13
N ARG A 80 -3.74 -7.59 6.63
CA ARG A 80 -3.74 -7.31 5.20
C ARG A 80 -2.49 -7.81 4.50
N VAL A 81 -1.32 -7.58 5.10
CA VAL A 81 -0.03 -8.07 4.57
C VAL A 81 -0.04 -9.60 4.49
N TYR A 82 -0.50 -10.27 5.54
CA TYR A 82 -0.59 -11.72 5.58
C TYR A 82 -1.55 -12.26 4.52
N CYS A 83 -2.73 -11.67 4.37
CA CYS A 83 -3.68 -12.06 3.34
C CYS A 83 -3.09 -11.88 1.94
N MET A 84 -2.46 -10.74 1.66
CA MET A 84 -1.76 -10.48 0.39
C MET A 84 -0.66 -11.51 0.12
N VAL A 85 0.19 -11.81 1.09
CA VAL A 85 1.24 -12.83 0.96
C VAL A 85 0.66 -14.21 0.66
N THR A 86 -0.43 -14.57 1.35
CA THR A 86 -1.11 -15.85 1.14
C THR A 86 -1.72 -15.93 -0.26
N ASP A 87 -2.29 -14.83 -0.75
CA ASP A 87 -2.86 -14.74 -2.10
C ASP A 87 -1.76 -14.83 -3.18
N ILE A 88 -0.62 -14.15 -3.00
CA ILE A 88 0.54 -14.26 -3.91
C ILE A 88 1.03 -15.69 -3.97
N LEU A 89 1.20 -16.34 -2.81
CA LEU A 89 1.66 -17.72 -2.74
C LEU A 89 0.66 -18.67 -3.40
N ALA A 90 -0.63 -18.54 -3.11
CA ALA A 90 -1.68 -19.36 -3.71
C ALA A 90 -1.74 -19.20 -5.23
N LEU A 91 -1.65 -17.97 -5.74
CA LEU A 91 -1.59 -17.69 -7.17
C LEU A 91 -0.38 -18.34 -7.79
N THR A 92 0.77 -18.21 -7.14
CA THR A 92 2.01 -18.73 -7.68
C THR A 92 2.04 -20.26 -7.68
N GLU A 93 1.52 -20.91 -6.63
CA GLU A 93 1.31 -22.36 -6.59
C GLU A 93 0.40 -22.83 -7.73
N ILE A 94 -0.74 -22.18 -7.96
CA ILE A 94 -1.67 -22.55 -9.03
C ILE A 94 -1.05 -22.34 -10.42
N LEU A 95 -0.41 -21.19 -10.66
CA LEU A 95 0.18 -20.87 -11.96
C LEU A 95 1.43 -21.70 -12.27
N SER A 96 2.14 -22.19 -11.25
CA SER A 96 3.31 -23.05 -11.40
C SER A 96 2.97 -24.55 -11.44
N ASP A 97 1.72 -24.93 -11.23
CA ASP A 97 1.31 -26.35 -11.28
C ASP A 97 1.50 -26.90 -12.71
N PRO A 98 2.27 -27.99 -12.90
CA PRO A 98 2.49 -28.59 -14.21
C PRO A 98 1.20 -28.96 -14.96
N ALA A 99 0.12 -29.30 -14.25
CA ALA A 99 -1.18 -29.58 -14.85
C ALA A 99 -1.81 -28.34 -15.52
N ASN A 100 -1.45 -27.15 -15.06
CA ASN A 100 -1.92 -25.88 -15.59
C ASN A 100 -0.98 -25.31 -16.68
N GLY A 101 0.20 -25.90 -16.88
CA GLY A 101 1.18 -25.39 -17.84
C GLY A 101 0.68 -25.38 -19.29
N ALA A 102 0.14 -26.51 -19.79
CA ALA A 102 -0.39 -26.61 -21.14
C ALA A 102 -1.54 -25.62 -21.44
N PRO A 103 -2.58 -25.48 -20.59
CA PRO A 103 -3.63 -24.49 -20.82
C PRO A 103 -3.15 -23.04 -20.66
N LEU A 104 -2.21 -22.73 -19.75
CA LEU A 104 -1.63 -21.38 -19.66
C LEU A 104 -0.84 -21.02 -20.92
N GLU A 105 -0.03 -21.93 -21.44
CA GLU A 105 0.68 -21.71 -22.71
C GLU A 105 -0.26 -21.53 -23.90
N ALA A 106 -1.35 -22.30 -23.93
CA ALA A 106 -2.38 -22.14 -24.97
C ALA A 106 -3.02 -20.75 -24.91
N GLU A 107 -3.38 -20.26 -23.72
CA GLU A 107 -3.92 -18.90 -23.57
C GLU A 107 -2.88 -17.82 -23.85
N ARG A 108 -1.61 -18.04 -23.51
CA ARG A 108 -0.51 -17.13 -23.85
C ARG A 108 -0.37 -16.97 -25.37
N ALA A 109 -0.43 -18.07 -26.11
CA ALA A 109 -0.40 -18.05 -27.58
C ALA A 109 -1.64 -17.35 -28.18
N LEU A 110 -2.83 -17.59 -27.61
CA LEU A 110 -4.06 -16.89 -28.02
C LEU A 110 -3.99 -15.39 -27.71
N ALA A 111 -3.40 -15.02 -26.57
CA ALA A 111 -3.22 -13.64 -26.17
C ALA A 111 -2.29 -12.90 -27.12
N GLU A 112 -1.22 -13.54 -27.59
CA GLU A 112 -0.30 -12.93 -28.55
C GLU A 112 -1.01 -12.54 -29.85
N ASP A 113 -1.81 -13.45 -30.40
CA ASP A 113 -2.57 -13.18 -31.60
C ASP A 113 -3.69 -12.15 -31.37
N TRP A 114 -4.32 -12.17 -30.19
CA TRP A 114 -5.33 -11.18 -29.82
C TRP A 114 -4.76 -9.76 -29.72
N TYR A 115 -3.67 -9.58 -28.96
CA TYR A 115 -3.01 -8.27 -28.79
C TYR A 115 -2.42 -7.74 -30.09
N ARG A 116 -1.93 -8.62 -30.97
CA ARG A 116 -1.48 -8.24 -32.31
C ARG A 116 -2.62 -7.68 -33.17
N ARG A 117 -3.82 -8.27 -33.07
CA ARG A 117 -5.01 -7.83 -33.83
C ARG A 117 -5.69 -6.61 -33.23
N SER A 118 -5.61 -6.42 -31.91
CA SER A 118 -6.27 -5.32 -31.19
C SER A 118 -5.41 -4.06 -31.06
N GLN A 119 -4.29 -3.96 -31.78
CA GLN A 119 -3.33 -2.87 -31.62
C GLN A 119 -3.92 -1.49 -31.93
N ASP A 120 -4.84 -1.41 -32.88
CA ASP A 120 -5.53 -0.18 -33.27
C ASP A 120 -6.76 0.12 -32.37
N ASP A 121 -7.20 -0.85 -31.57
CA ASP A 121 -8.36 -0.75 -30.67
C ASP A 121 -7.98 -0.47 -29.21
N GLU A 122 -6.67 -0.36 -28.89
CA GLU A 122 -6.22 -0.13 -27.53
C GLU A 122 -6.53 1.32 -27.12
N PRO A 123 -7.37 1.55 -26.08
CA PRO A 123 -7.74 2.90 -25.70
C PRO A 123 -6.50 3.71 -25.28
N PRO A 124 -6.46 5.01 -25.65
CA PRO A 124 -5.45 5.93 -25.16
C PRO A 124 -5.33 5.86 -23.63
N ILE A 125 -4.11 6.06 -23.10
CA ILE A 125 -3.82 5.92 -21.66
C ILE A 125 -4.80 6.73 -20.78
N HIS A 126 -5.18 7.93 -21.22
CA HIS A 126 -6.08 8.80 -20.46
C HIS A 126 -7.55 8.32 -20.41
N GLU A 127 -7.93 7.39 -21.30
CA GLU A 127 -9.27 6.79 -21.36
C GLU A 127 -9.32 5.41 -20.69
N ARG A 128 -8.16 4.87 -20.29
CA ARG A 128 -8.10 3.56 -19.65
C ARG A 128 -8.72 3.61 -18.25
N PRO A 129 -9.46 2.57 -17.86
CA PRO A 129 -10.07 2.52 -16.55
C PRO A 129 -9.00 2.42 -15.46
N SER A 130 -9.27 3.01 -14.31
CA SER A 130 -8.56 2.74 -13.05
C SER A 130 -9.57 2.26 -12.01
N VAL A 131 -9.09 1.54 -10.99
CA VAL A 131 -9.91 1.27 -9.80
C VAL A 131 -10.16 2.59 -9.08
N SER A 132 -11.33 2.72 -8.44
CA SER A 132 -11.68 3.92 -7.69
C SER A 132 -10.77 4.10 -6.47
N ASP A 133 -10.20 5.29 -6.29
CA ASP A 133 -9.52 5.66 -5.05
C ASP A 133 -10.57 5.98 -3.98
N THR A 134 -10.93 4.97 -3.20
CA THR A 134 -11.91 5.13 -2.12
C THR A 134 -11.20 5.67 -0.89
N ALA A 135 -11.86 6.55 -0.13
CA ALA A 135 -11.29 7.09 1.09
C ALA A 135 -10.87 5.97 2.05
N GLN A 136 -9.67 6.10 2.61
CA GLN A 136 -9.17 5.23 3.66
C GLN A 136 -10.04 5.30 4.93
N ALA A 137 -9.79 4.41 5.88
CA ALA A 137 -10.53 4.44 7.14
C ALA A 137 -10.27 5.77 7.85
N PRO A 138 -11.23 6.30 8.61
CA PRO A 138 -10.91 7.38 9.51
C PRO A 138 -9.83 6.93 10.51
N PHE A 139 -9.11 7.91 11.05
CA PHE A 139 -8.15 7.67 12.12
C PHE A 139 -8.85 7.03 13.32
N VAL A 140 -8.23 6.00 13.89
CA VAL A 140 -8.75 5.32 15.08
C VAL A 140 -7.85 5.57 16.30
N PRO A 141 -8.36 6.24 17.35
CA PRO A 141 -7.64 6.43 18.59
C PRO A 141 -7.21 5.11 19.22
N TRP A 142 -6.08 5.11 19.93
CA TRP A 142 -5.44 3.89 20.44
C TRP A 142 -6.36 2.98 21.26
N TYR A 143 -7.22 3.57 22.09
CA TYR A 143 -8.12 2.84 22.98
C TYR A 143 -9.27 2.13 22.24
N LYS A 144 -9.55 2.53 20.99
CA LYS A 144 -10.54 1.88 20.10
C LYS A 144 -9.90 0.90 19.11
N ARG A 145 -8.58 0.76 19.08
CA ARG A 145 -7.88 -0.09 18.08
C ARG A 145 -8.18 -1.58 18.24
N ARG A 146 -8.68 -2.00 19.41
CA ARG A 146 -9.12 -3.38 19.66
C ARG A 146 -10.58 -3.62 19.30
N GLU A 147 -11.31 -2.58 18.90
CA GLU A 147 -12.68 -2.73 18.41
C GLU A 147 -12.65 -3.37 17.01
N PRO A 148 -13.69 -4.16 16.66
CA PRO A 148 -13.81 -4.73 15.33
C PRO A 148 -13.71 -3.67 14.24
N GLY A 149 -12.98 -4.00 13.17
CA GLY A 149 -12.88 -3.15 12.00
C GLY A 149 -14.23 -3.01 11.28
N GLN A 150 -14.47 -1.85 10.66
CA GLN A 150 -15.62 -1.71 9.77
C GLN A 150 -15.40 -2.56 8.52
N GLN A 151 -16.33 -3.48 8.26
CA GLN A 151 -16.32 -4.26 7.03
C GLN A 151 -16.58 -3.36 5.81
N GLN A 152 -15.84 -3.63 4.74
CA GLN A 152 -16.02 -2.93 3.49
C GLN A 152 -17.26 -3.41 2.75
N PRO A 153 -17.94 -2.50 2.01
CA PRO A 153 -19.04 -2.90 1.17
C PRO A 153 -18.55 -3.91 0.11
N PRO A 154 -19.39 -4.88 -0.29
CA PRO A 154 -19.13 -5.77 -1.42
C PRO A 154 -18.66 -4.98 -2.65
N LEU A 155 -17.63 -5.45 -3.35
CA LEU A 155 -17.30 -4.91 -4.67
C LEU A 155 -18.47 -5.21 -5.61
N PRO A 156 -18.86 -4.26 -6.46
CA PRO A 156 -19.96 -4.50 -7.39
C PRO A 156 -19.56 -5.61 -8.35
N TRP A 157 -20.48 -6.56 -8.58
CA TRP A 157 -20.30 -7.49 -9.68
C TRP A 157 -20.26 -6.69 -10.99
N ARG A 158 -19.15 -6.76 -11.73
CA ARG A 158 -19.07 -6.23 -13.09
C ARG A 158 -19.63 -7.27 -14.06
N ASP A 159 -20.24 -6.78 -15.14
CA ASP A 159 -21.01 -7.47 -16.17
C ASP A 159 -20.63 -8.93 -16.47
N ASP A 160 -21.63 -9.72 -16.89
CA ASP A 160 -21.55 -11.12 -17.33
C ASP A 160 -20.64 -11.37 -18.57
N ALA A 161 -19.82 -10.39 -18.97
CA ALA A 161 -18.92 -10.54 -20.09
C ALA A 161 -17.84 -11.59 -19.76
N PRO A 162 -17.69 -12.63 -20.58
CA PRO A 162 -16.70 -13.66 -20.34
C PRO A 162 -15.29 -13.06 -20.38
N SER A 163 -14.42 -13.51 -19.48
CA SER A 163 -12.99 -13.17 -19.51
C SER A 163 -12.41 -13.49 -20.88
N LYS A 164 -11.51 -12.63 -21.39
CA LYS A 164 -10.79 -12.86 -22.65
C LYS A 164 -9.88 -14.10 -22.57
N PHE A 165 -9.35 -14.36 -21.38
CA PHE A 165 -8.46 -15.47 -21.06
C PHE A 165 -9.06 -16.23 -19.86
N PRO A 166 -10.09 -17.05 -20.09
CA PRO A 166 -10.90 -17.65 -19.03
C PRO A 166 -10.13 -18.62 -18.13
N PHE A 167 -9.14 -19.35 -18.63
CA PHE A 167 -8.33 -20.26 -17.83
C PHE A 167 -7.46 -19.48 -16.84
N THR A 168 -6.72 -18.47 -17.32
CA THR A 168 -5.90 -17.58 -16.49
C THR A 168 -6.76 -16.85 -15.47
N ALA A 169 -7.92 -16.34 -15.88
CA ALA A 169 -8.87 -15.73 -14.95
C ALA A 169 -9.40 -16.73 -13.92
N THR A 170 -9.65 -17.99 -14.29
CA THR A 170 -10.07 -19.03 -13.36
C THR A 170 -8.97 -19.33 -12.34
N CYS A 171 -7.70 -19.43 -12.76
CA CYS A 171 -6.57 -19.57 -11.84
C CYS A 171 -6.52 -18.42 -10.83
N VAL A 172 -6.70 -17.18 -11.31
CA VAL A 172 -6.73 -16.00 -10.44
C VAL A 172 -7.88 -16.07 -9.44
N LEU A 173 -9.09 -16.40 -9.89
CA LEU A 173 -10.26 -16.50 -9.04
C LEU A 173 -10.10 -17.58 -7.96
N LEU A 174 -9.61 -18.77 -8.34
CA LEU A 174 -9.41 -19.89 -7.43
C LEU A 174 -8.37 -19.58 -6.36
N ALA A 175 -7.30 -18.87 -6.73
CA ALA A 175 -6.28 -18.46 -5.77
C ALA A 175 -6.81 -17.38 -4.81
N LEU A 176 -7.42 -16.33 -5.35
CA LEU A 176 -7.86 -15.17 -4.55
C LEU A 176 -9.07 -15.48 -3.66
N LEU A 177 -9.88 -16.48 -4.00
CA LEU A 177 -10.98 -16.97 -3.17
C LEU A 177 -10.60 -18.18 -2.31
N ARG A 178 -9.31 -18.55 -2.25
CA ARG A 178 -8.86 -19.67 -1.44
C ARG A 178 -9.12 -19.35 0.03
N ASP A 179 -10.11 -20.02 0.60
CA ASP A 179 -10.45 -19.90 2.01
C ASP A 179 -9.35 -20.58 2.84
N THR A 180 -8.61 -19.77 3.62
CA THR A 180 -7.75 -20.29 4.68
C THR A 180 -8.44 -20.05 6.01
N ARG A 181 -8.17 -20.88 7.02
CA ARG A 181 -8.83 -20.79 8.35
C ARG A 181 -8.81 -19.37 8.94
N ASP A 182 -7.85 -18.56 8.54
CA ASP A 182 -7.59 -17.21 9.04
C ASP A 182 -8.03 -16.09 8.06
N ASN A 183 -8.45 -16.40 6.84
CA ASN A 183 -8.84 -15.41 5.82
C ASN A 183 -10.25 -15.68 5.27
N ARG A 184 -11.26 -15.11 5.93
CA ARG A 184 -12.67 -15.21 5.50
C ARG A 184 -12.95 -14.36 4.26
N THR A 185 -12.40 -14.78 3.13
CA THR A 185 -12.60 -14.10 1.85
C THR A 185 -14.01 -14.35 1.34
N ARG A 186 -14.79 -13.28 1.14
CA ARG A 186 -16.10 -13.37 0.49
C ARG A 186 -15.89 -13.36 -1.03
N PRO A 187 -16.76 -14.02 -1.81
CA PRO A 187 -16.75 -13.88 -3.26
C PRO A 187 -16.80 -12.42 -3.73
N SER A 188 -17.47 -11.55 -2.97
CA SER A 188 -17.57 -10.12 -3.27
C SER A 188 -16.32 -9.30 -2.96
N ASP A 189 -15.27 -9.91 -2.42
CA ASP A 189 -14.02 -9.22 -2.12
C ASP A 189 -13.00 -9.35 -3.27
N VAL A 190 -13.40 -10.01 -4.37
CA VAL A 190 -12.62 -10.14 -5.61
C VAL A 190 -13.46 -9.60 -6.76
N GLN A 191 -12.88 -8.71 -7.57
CA GLN A 191 -13.52 -8.15 -8.74
C GLN A 191 -12.55 -8.10 -9.92
N PHE A 192 -12.89 -8.79 -11.02
CA PHE A 192 -12.13 -8.66 -12.25
C PHE A 192 -12.22 -7.24 -12.82
N GLN A 193 -11.08 -6.76 -13.29
CA GLN A 193 -10.93 -5.47 -13.94
C GLN A 193 -10.60 -5.67 -15.42
N PRO A 194 -10.89 -4.69 -16.29
CA PRO A 194 -10.44 -4.72 -17.68
C PRO A 194 -8.92 -4.93 -17.79
N LEU A 195 -8.45 -5.63 -18.83
CA LEU A 195 -7.02 -5.89 -19.02
C LEU A 195 -6.17 -4.62 -19.17
N SER A 196 -6.80 -3.54 -19.63
CA SER A 196 -6.21 -2.20 -19.77
C SER A 196 -6.19 -1.38 -18.48
N THR A 197 -6.59 -1.95 -17.34
CA THR A 197 -6.67 -1.23 -16.07
C THR A 197 -5.33 -0.66 -15.65
N LEU A 198 -5.32 0.64 -15.34
CA LEU A 198 -4.12 1.35 -14.93
C LEU A 198 -3.87 1.28 -13.43
N PHE A 199 -2.62 1.02 -13.07
CA PHE A 199 -2.13 1.23 -11.71
C PHE A 199 -1.72 2.69 -11.53
N ARG A 200 -2.25 3.34 -10.48
CA ARG A 200 -1.98 4.73 -10.13
C ARG A 200 -1.28 4.74 -8.78
N ALA A 201 0.03 5.05 -8.81
CA ALA A 201 0.87 5.05 -7.61
C ALA A 201 0.56 6.20 -6.65
N ASP A 202 -0.21 7.18 -7.10
CA ASP A 202 -0.73 8.32 -6.35
C ASP A 202 -2.02 8.01 -5.58
N TYR A 203 -2.59 6.81 -5.72
CA TYR A 203 -3.80 6.41 -5.01
C TYR A 203 -3.49 5.76 -3.66
N ILE A 204 -4.27 6.13 -2.64
CA ILE A 204 -4.12 5.62 -1.27
C ILE A 204 -4.81 4.26 -1.07
N GLU A 205 -5.76 3.91 -1.92
CA GLU A 205 -6.63 2.75 -1.68
C GLU A 205 -6.00 1.41 -2.03
N TYR A 206 -5.14 1.37 -3.06
CA TYR A 206 -4.65 0.10 -3.59
C TYR A 206 -3.17 0.05 -3.92
N GLY A 207 -2.60 -1.16 -3.74
CA GLY A 207 -1.31 -1.55 -4.29
C GLY A 207 -1.44 -2.36 -5.59
N LEU A 208 -0.31 -2.72 -6.19
CA LEU A 208 -0.20 -3.62 -7.32
C LEU A 208 0.69 -4.82 -6.97
N VAL A 209 0.24 -5.99 -7.37
CA VAL A 209 0.99 -7.23 -7.41
C VAL A 209 1.02 -7.69 -8.87
N ILE A 210 2.22 -7.91 -9.39
CA ILE A 210 2.43 -8.48 -10.72
C ILE A 210 2.83 -9.94 -10.57
N LEU A 211 2.25 -10.79 -11.41
CA LEU A 211 2.68 -12.17 -11.63
C LEU A 211 3.04 -12.33 -13.11
N ASP A 212 4.31 -12.55 -13.40
CA ASP A 212 4.85 -12.70 -14.74
C ASP A 212 4.95 -14.19 -15.09
N ILE A 213 4.18 -14.59 -16.11
CA ILE A 213 4.11 -15.94 -16.67
C ILE A 213 4.73 -16.00 -18.08
N SER A 214 5.61 -15.05 -18.43
CA SER A 214 6.26 -15.00 -19.73
C SER A 214 7.11 -16.23 -20.04
N ASP A 215 7.64 -16.91 -19.03
CA ASP A 215 8.41 -18.15 -19.17
C ASP A 215 8.07 -19.11 -18.03
N LEU A 216 7.04 -19.94 -18.26
CA LEU A 216 6.60 -20.94 -17.29
C LEU A 216 7.66 -22.02 -17.02
N ALA A 217 8.62 -22.24 -17.93
CA ALA A 217 9.71 -23.19 -17.70
C ALA A 217 10.72 -22.69 -16.65
N SER A 218 10.95 -21.37 -16.61
CA SER A 218 11.74 -20.72 -15.55
C SER A 218 10.97 -20.53 -14.23
N GLY A 219 9.68 -20.84 -14.22
CA GLY A 219 8.77 -20.59 -13.12
C GLY A 219 8.13 -19.20 -13.17
N VAL A 220 7.06 -19.05 -12.39
CA VAL A 220 6.32 -17.79 -12.24
C VAL A 220 7.16 -16.80 -11.43
N LYS A 221 7.24 -15.56 -11.88
CA LYS A 221 7.91 -14.46 -11.17
C LYS A 221 6.86 -13.52 -10.59
N TYR A 222 7.15 -12.87 -9.47
CA TYR A 222 6.21 -11.93 -8.88
C TYR A 222 6.88 -10.62 -8.47
N GLY A 223 6.11 -9.57 -8.25
CA GLY A 223 6.64 -8.35 -7.67
C GLY A 223 5.54 -7.45 -7.12
N ILE A 224 5.89 -6.70 -6.08
CA ILE A 224 4.97 -5.84 -5.35
C ILE A 224 5.33 -4.38 -5.60
N VAL A 225 4.33 -3.58 -5.97
CA VAL A 225 4.39 -2.12 -6.02
C VAL A 225 3.22 -1.57 -5.20
N ALA A 226 3.47 -1.31 -3.92
CA ALA A 226 2.47 -0.80 -3.01
C ALA A 226 3.11 0.14 -2.00
N PHE A 227 2.40 1.20 -1.63
CA PHE A 227 2.91 2.23 -0.73
C PHE A 227 1.98 2.32 0.47
N PRO A 228 2.50 2.21 1.71
CA PRO A 228 1.70 2.50 2.89
C PRO A 228 1.20 3.94 2.87
N MET A 229 0.05 4.17 3.51
CA MET A 229 -0.40 5.52 3.86
C MET A 229 -0.09 5.82 5.33
N ASN A 230 0.18 7.08 5.62
CA ASN A 230 0.44 7.62 6.94
C ASN A 230 -0.74 8.50 7.37
N TYR A 231 -1.16 8.35 8.62
CA TYR A 231 -2.02 9.31 9.30
C TYR A 231 -1.11 10.34 9.96
N MET A 232 -1.11 11.57 9.44
CA MET A 232 -0.22 12.64 9.86
C MET A 232 -1.01 13.74 10.55
N ALA A 233 -0.52 14.23 11.68
CA ALA A 233 -1.14 15.33 12.39
C ALA A 233 -0.10 16.17 13.13
N GLU A 234 -0.49 17.40 13.44
CA GLU A 234 0.23 18.24 14.38
C GLU A 234 -0.14 17.80 15.81
N VAL A 235 0.86 17.34 16.56
CA VAL A 235 0.69 16.81 17.91
C VAL A 235 1.82 17.27 18.83
N GLU A 236 1.53 17.30 20.12
CA GLU A 236 2.53 17.48 21.16
C GLU A 236 3.12 16.13 21.56
N TYR A 237 4.45 16.02 21.65
CA TYR A 237 5.12 14.79 22.06
C TYR A 237 6.47 15.03 22.76
N ARG A 238 6.96 14.00 23.46
CA ARG A 238 8.14 14.05 24.34
C ARG A 238 9.46 13.86 23.58
N GLY A 239 9.71 14.75 22.61
CA GLY A 239 11.01 14.90 21.93
C GLY A 239 11.18 14.05 20.66
N GLU A 240 12.02 14.56 19.74
CA GLU A 240 12.22 14.01 18.38
C GLU A 240 12.60 12.53 18.32
N MET A 241 13.39 12.02 19.29
CA MET A 241 13.87 10.63 19.25
C MET A 241 12.83 9.60 19.68
N ILE A 242 11.81 10.00 20.44
CA ILE A 242 10.75 9.09 20.92
C ILE A 242 9.55 9.14 19.98
N GLY A 243 9.30 10.31 19.38
CA GLY A 243 8.11 10.54 18.56
C GLY A 243 6.85 10.63 19.42
N TRP A 244 5.70 10.60 18.77
CA TRP A 244 4.40 10.64 19.44
C TRP A 244 4.02 9.25 19.98
N ASP A 245 3.83 9.15 21.28
CA ASP A 245 3.34 7.95 21.95
C ASP A 245 1.80 7.99 22.04
N PRO A 246 1.07 7.11 21.34
CA PRO A 246 -0.39 7.08 21.42
C PRO A 246 -0.96 6.92 22.83
N VAL A 247 -0.21 6.34 23.77
CA VAL A 247 -0.65 6.05 25.13
C VAL A 247 -0.36 7.20 26.09
N GLU A 248 0.82 7.81 25.99
CA GLU A 248 1.27 8.87 26.91
C GLU A 248 0.98 10.30 26.41
N ASP A 249 0.97 10.51 25.09
CA ASP A 249 0.84 11.83 24.49
C ASP A 249 -0.62 12.17 24.14
N PRO A 250 -0.97 13.47 24.10
CA PRO A 250 -2.32 13.91 23.74
C PRO A 250 -2.74 13.42 22.35
N GLN A 251 -4.04 13.11 22.20
CA GLN A 251 -4.61 12.80 20.88
C GLN A 251 -4.65 14.06 20.00
N PRO A 252 -4.58 13.90 18.67
CA PRO A 252 -4.71 15.04 17.76
C PRO A 252 -6.08 15.72 17.93
N GLU A 253 -6.08 17.06 17.91
CA GLU A 253 -7.32 17.86 18.06
C GLU A 253 -8.21 17.81 16.82
N LYS A 254 -7.63 17.46 15.67
CA LYS A 254 -8.29 17.40 14.35
C LYS A 254 -8.09 16.02 13.74
N GLU A 255 -8.95 15.69 12.77
CA GLU A 255 -8.77 14.48 11.98
C GLU A 255 -7.39 14.54 11.27
N PRO A 256 -6.54 13.52 11.41
CA PRO A 256 -5.25 13.46 10.74
C PRO A 256 -5.38 13.44 9.22
N ASP A 257 -4.40 14.03 8.54
CA ASP A 257 -4.25 13.93 7.11
C ASP A 257 -3.84 12.51 6.71
N VAL A 258 -4.41 12.00 5.62
CA VAL A 258 -4.00 10.72 5.04
C VAL A 258 -3.04 11.00 3.90
N VAL A 259 -1.77 10.65 4.10
CA VAL A 259 -0.68 10.96 3.16
C VAL A 259 -0.02 9.68 2.68
N LEU A 260 0.17 9.53 1.37
CA LEU A 260 0.98 8.43 0.83
C LEU A 260 2.44 8.55 1.24
N MET A 261 3.04 7.44 1.65
CA MET A 261 4.47 7.39 1.91
C MET A 261 5.28 7.70 0.64
N SER A 262 6.36 8.46 0.81
CA SER A 262 7.29 8.88 -0.23
C SER A 262 8.72 8.49 0.21
N PRO A 263 9.63 8.12 -0.72
CA PRO A 263 9.49 8.08 -2.18
C PRO A 263 8.70 6.87 -2.69
N ARG A 264 8.12 7.03 -3.89
CA ARG A 264 7.33 6.00 -4.61
C ARG A 264 8.03 5.53 -5.89
N PRO A 265 9.15 4.80 -5.78
CA PRO A 265 9.88 4.35 -6.96
C PRO A 265 9.06 3.35 -7.76
N ARG A 266 9.23 3.41 -9.10
CA ARG A 266 8.65 2.44 -10.04
C ARG A 266 9.51 1.17 -10.08
N GLU A 267 9.54 0.46 -8.96
CA GLU A 267 10.35 -0.74 -8.76
C GLU A 267 9.48 -1.87 -8.19
N LEU A 268 9.61 -3.06 -8.79
CA LEU A 268 9.00 -4.28 -8.27
C LEU A 268 9.88 -4.83 -7.14
N LEU A 269 9.32 -4.90 -5.94
CA LEU A 269 10.02 -5.42 -4.77
C LEU A 269 9.58 -6.87 -4.50
N SER A 270 10.52 -7.70 -4.03
CA SER A 270 10.18 -8.96 -3.36
C SER A 270 9.37 -8.69 -2.08
N ILE A 271 8.74 -9.72 -1.52
CA ILE A 271 8.05 -9.56 -0.23
C ILE A 271 8.99 -9.07 0.87
N SER A 272 10.21 -9.59 0.93
CA SER A 272 11.18 -9.22 1.97
C SER A 272 11.68 -7.80 1.79
N GLN A 273 12.01 -7.40 0.56
CA GLN A 273 12.36 -6.01 0.25
C GLN A 273 11.22 -5.05 0.58
N TRP A 274 9.98 -5.41 0.23
CA TRP A 274 8.81 -4.58 0.49
C TRP A 274 8.52 -4.47 1.99
N VAL A 275 8.55 -5.58 2.73
CA VAL A 275 8.32 -5.58 4.19
C VAL A 275 9.43 -4.82 4.91
N SER A 276 10.69 -5.11 4.65
CA SER A 276 11.83 -4.43 5.30
C SER A 276 11.87 -2.93 5.02
N LYS A 277 11.38 -2.50 3.85
CA LYS A 277 11.34 -1.08 3.49
C LYS A 277 10.27 -0.30 4.27
N TYR A 278 9.14 -0.94 4.57
CA TYR A 278 7.94 -0.24 5.06
C TYR A 278 7.52 -0.60 6.48
N TYR A 279 7.99 -1.71 7.02
CA TYR A 279 7.61 -2.17 8.36
C TYR A 279 8.85 -2.60 9.15
N TYR A 280 9.11 -1.89 10.24
CA TYR A 280 10.25 -2.15 11.11
C TYR A 280 9.95 -3.31 12.07
N SER A 281 10.82 -4.34 12.10
CA SER A 281 10.74 -5.48 13.02
C SER A 281 9.38 -6.20 12.96
N SER A 282 9.16 -6.92 11.87
CA SER A 282 7.82 -7.36 11.48
C SER A 282 7.36 -8.66 12.13
N GLY A 283 8.28 -9.47 12.69
CA GLY A 283 8.00 -10.85 13.10
C GLY A 283 7.53 -11.77 11.96
N LEU A 284 7.44 -11.23 10.75
CA LEU A 284 6.97 -11.87 9.51
C LEU A 284 8.12 -12.51 8.74
N GLU A 285 9.35 -12.09 9.01
CA GLU A 285 10.57 -12.73 8.51
C GLU A 285 10.61 -14.24 8.81
N GLU A 286 9.95 -14.68 9.90
CA GLU A 286 9.87 -16.09 10.29
C GLU A 286 8.60 -16.80 9.77
N ALA A 287 7.67 -16.07 9.15
CA ALA A 287 6.45 -16.66 8.63
C ALA A 287 6.76 -17.56 7.43
N SER A 288 6.32 -18.82 7.49
CA SER A 288 6.64 -19.82 6.45
C SER A 288 6.20 -19.43 5.04
N CYS A 289 5.15 -18.62 4.91
CA CYS A 289 4.70 -18.09 3.63
C CYS A 289 5.63 -17.03 3.04
N ILE A 290 6.30 -16.23 3.87
CA ILE A 290 7.29 -15.24 3.42
C ILE A 290 8.56 -15.93 2.97
N LEU A 291 9.06 -16.89 3.76
CA LEU A 291 10.25 -17.66 3.40
C LEU A 291 10.08 -18.36 2.04
N LYS A 292 8.89 -18.92 1.78
CA LYS A 292 8.58 -19.50 0.46
C LYS A 292 8.63 -18.48 -0.67
N LEU A 293 8.11 -17.28 -0.45
CA LEU A 293 8.12 -16.21 -1.45
C LEU A 293 9.50 -15.55 -1.63
N GLU A 294 10.40 -15.64 -0.64
CA GLU A 294 11.79 -15.18 -0.78
C GLU A 294 12.60 -16.04 -1.75
N GLU A 295 12.29 -17.33 -1.83
CA GLU A 295 12.93 -18.26 -2.77
C GLU A 295 12.46 -18.03 -4.22
N MET A 296 11.43 -17.21 -4.42
CA MET A 296 10.82 -16.98 -5.72
C MET A 296 11.46 -15.81 -6.47
N PRO A 297 11.64 -15.93 -7.80
CA PRO A 297 12.21 -14.87 -8.62
C PRO A 297 11.31 -13.63 -8.67
N VAL A 298 11.93 -12.45 -8.59
CA VAL A 298 11.23 -11.17 -8.74
C VAL A 298 11.02 -10.85 -10.22
N ALA A 299 9.83 -10.36 -10.57
CA ALA A 299 9.49 -9.94 -11.92
C ALA A 299 10.31 -8.71 -12.34
N GLY A 300 10.72 -8.66 -13.61
CA GLY A 300 11.51 -7.57 -14.15
C GLY A 300 10.71 -6.29 -14.33
N ALA A 301 11.38 -5.13 -14.33
CA ALA A 301 10.73 -3.82 -14.48
C ALA A 301 9.88 -3.68 -15.77
N VAL A 302 10.20 -4.43 -16.83
CA VAL A 302 9.43 -4.48 -18.08
C VAL A 302 7.98 -4.95 -17.87
N ALA A 303 7.71 -5.70 -16.79
CA ALA A 303 6.36 -6.13 -16.45
C ALA A 303 5.46 -4.97 -15.98
N LEU A 304 6.06 -3.85 -15.53
CA LEU A 304 5.31 -2.64 -15.17
C LEU A 304 4.89 -1.82 -16.40
N ASP A 305 5.37 -2.12 -17.61
CA ASP A 305 5.05 -1.30 -18.80
C ASP A 305 3.62 -1.50 -19.30
N CYS A 306 2.97 -2.62 -18.95
CA CYS A 306 1.55 -2.84 -19.26
C CYS A 306 0.60 -2.07 -18.32
N THR A 307 1.09 -1.66 -17.15
CA THR A 307 0.35 -0.91 -16.13
C THR A 307 0.99 0.47 -16.03
N SER A 308 0.58 1.42 -16.87
CA SER A 308 1.24 2.74 -16.90
C SER A 308 1.18 3.41 -15.53
N VAL A 309 2.28 3.37 -14.78
CA VAL A 309 2.45 4.11 -13.53
C VAL A 309 2.68 5.56 -13.94
N HIS A 310 1.75 6.45 -13.63
CA HIS A 310 1.83 7.85 -14.05
C HIS A 310 3.13 8.49 -13.51
N ARG A 311 3.92 9.08 -14.42
CA ARG A 311 5.09 9.90 -14.11
C ARG A 311 4.60 11.28 -13.69
N ASP A 312 4.33 11.48 -12.41
CA ASP A 312 4.31 12.84 -11.87
C ASP A 312 5.73 13.21 -11.43
N ASN A 313 6.62 13.38 -12.42
CA ASN A 313 7.82 14.20 -12.25
C ASN A 313 7.42 15.67 -12.46
N LEU A 314 6.64 16.21 -11.54
CA LEU A 314 6.77 17.61 -11.16
C LEU A 314 7.66 17.60 -9.92
N TRP A 315 8.66 18.48 -9.84
CA TRP A 315 9.64 18.64 -8.75
C TRP A 315 11.03 17.99 -8.86
N GLU A 316 11.48 17.51 -10.02
CA GLU A 316 12.93 17.55 -10.29
C GLU A 316 13.31 19.00 -10.67
N VAL A 317 13.43 19.85 -9.65
CA VAL A 317 14.19 21.09 -9.79
C VAL A 317 15.65 20.66 -9.88
N GLU A 318 16.18 20.61 -11.10
CA GLU A 318 17.62 20.67 -11.32
C GLU A 318 18.11 21.99 -10.70
N CYS A 319 18.62 21.92 -9.47
CA CYS A 319 19.50 22.95 -8.93
C CYS A 319 20.83 22.90 -9.69
N SER A 320 20.81 23.35 -10.95
CA SER A 320 22.00 23.72 -11.70
C SER A 320 22.41 25.11 -11.24
N SER A 321 23.50 25.18 -10.48
CA SER A 321 24.18 26.40 -10.09
C SER A 321 24.56 27.25 -11.30
N SER A 322 23.78 28.31 -11.56
CA SER A 322 24.20 29.62 -12.08
C SER A 322 22.95 30.49 -12.31
N SER A 323 23.01 31.73 -11.83
CA SER A 323 21.97 32.76 -11.88
C SER A 323 21.05 32.70 -13.11
N ALA A 324 19.77 32.37 -12.91
CA ALA A 324 18.76 32.50 -13.94
C ALA A 324 17.44 32.97 -13.31
N VAL A 325 16.94 34.08 -13.84
CA VAL A 325 15.69 34.75 -13.48
C VAL A 325 14.52 33.76 -13.61
N LEU A 326 13.75 33.57 -12.53
CA LEU A 326 12.51 32.80 -12.54
C LEU A 326 11.40 33.62 -13.23
N GLN A 327 11.10 33.29 -14.49
CA GLN A 327 9.91 33.80 -15.17
C GLN A 327 8.69 32.93 -14.86
N PHE A 328 7.77 33.44 -14.06
CA PHE A 328 6.47 32.80 -13.84
C PHE A 328 5.45 33.33 -14.87
N ARG A 329 4.87 32.43 -15.67
CA ARG A 329 3.67 32.71 -16.47
C ARG A 329 2.45 32.12 -15.78
N LEU A 330 1.65 32.98 -15.14
CA LEU A 330 0.35 32.59 -14.61
C LEU A 330 -0.75 33.05 -15.57
N PRO A 331 -1.70 32.18 -15.97
CA PRO A 331 -2.89 32.62 -16.69
C PRO A 331 -3.84 33.33 -15.73
N CYS A 332 -4.04 34.64 -15.91
CA CYS A 332 -5.10 35.37 -15.22
C CYS A 332 -6.45 35.11 -15.92
N SER A 333 -7.34 34.37 -15.26
CA SER A 333 -8.73 34.18 -15.68
C SER A 333 -9.62 35.26 -15.07
N CYS A 334 -9.65 36.44 -15.69
CA CYS A 334 -10.65 37.48 -15.44
C CYS A 334 -10.92 38.23 -16.75
N GLY A 335 -12.12 38.10 -17.33
CA GLY A 335 -12.57 38.97 -18.42
C GLY A 335 -13.55 38.35 -19.41
N ILE A 336 -14.83 38.62 -19.18
CA ILE A 336 -15.95 38.43 -20.10
C ILE A 336 -15.72 39.26 -21.38
N ASN A 337 -16.06 38.66 -22.53
CA ASN A 337 -16.14 39.23 -23.89
C ASN A 337 -14.81 39.63 -24.59
N GLY A 338 -14.48 38.87 -25.63
CA GLY A 338 -14.01 39.38 -26.92
C GLY A 338 -12.64 40.07 -26.97
N GLN A 339 -11.64 39.31 -27.46
CA GLN A 339 -10.42 39.80 -28.13
C GLN A 339 -9.59 40.88 -27.41
N ASN A 340 -8.67 40.45 -26.54
CA ASN A 340 -7.24 40.84 -26.51
C ASN A 340 -6.57 40.25 -25.26
N ARG A 341 -5.53 39.41 -25.42
CA ARG A 341 -4.73 38.89 -24.30
C ARG A 341 -3.66 39.93 -23.94
N TYR A 342 -3.78 40.54 -22.77
CA TYR A 342 -2.70 41.33 -22.18
C TYR A 342 -1.89 40.46 -21.20
N TRP A 343 -0.56 40.57 -21.29
CA TRP A 343 0.37 39.92 -20.38
C TRP A 343 0.89 40.95 -19.37
N ARG A 344 0.99 40.57 -18.09
CA ARG A 344 1.69 41.35 -17.07
C ARG A 344 2.99 40.63 -16.72
N GLU A 345 4.11 41.30 -16.92
CA GLU A 345 5.39 40.89 -16.37
C GLU A 345 5.49 41.42 -14.93
N ILE A 346 5.88 40.56 -14.00
CA ILE A 346 6.23 40.95 -12.63
C ILE A 346 7.64 40.43 -12.39
N GLU A 347 8.59 41.34 -12.25
CA GLU A 347 9.95 41.03 -11.79
C GLU A 347 10.00 41.16 -10.27
N MET A 348 10.46 40.11 -9.59
CA MET A 348 10.91 40.19 -8.19
C MET A 348 12.38 39.83 -8.12
N PHE A 349 13.18 40.74 -7.58
CA PHE A 349 14.58 40.51 -7.23
C PHE A 349 14.64 39.83 -5.85
N VAL A 350 15.42 38.74 -5.74
CA VAL A 350 15.85 38.17 -4.45
C VAL A 350 17.32 38.49 -4.27
#